data_AF-A0A9P9UDA4-F1
#
_entry.id   AF-A0A9P9UDA4-F1
#
_cell.length_a   1.000
_cell.length_b   1.000
_cell.length_c   1.000
_cell.angle_alpha   90.00
_cell.angle_beta   90.00
_cell.angle_gamma   90.00
#
_symmetry.space_group_name_H-M   'P 1'
#
loop_
_entity.id
_entity.type
_entity.pdbx_description
1 polymer ?
#
loop_
_entity_poly.entity_id
_entity_poly.type
_entity_poly.pdbx_seq_one_letter_code
_entity_poly.pdbx_strand_id
1 'polypeptide(L)'
;MELQKPPIPPTVPDDEERKRRAFADVDEFTVTTHERSLCKKTKAERERAWRLWNRFVTDVLQLTQKEADKIWFGVCRNKKKSIAICKSFLADYTRYARCRRVYIDGTEEQKQASTVQSVVTIIALWKHIVAQADALVLAKRRDYDSNEDSDEDSEQWTLLGNRGKARTEIIQWIQSTLAQKFNLSCKQTFEKTEATTDDVLLILSTLWERAADIPCDPRHRVAFHTLVLIGSIGFRPGTYENMLYRQVKLLVVRDPNTKEPRLVAQITINQNKLSANKIDKGTDGTFSATMVPCQIVCLVTFVAIQALHDDAFETEFSSFDELLQRPNLEDVDCIELRWKDGMQKKPIFPLKYYKFLELWNRTWLVAGNRNTLRPYALRVGGGNKIDGSLTSAIRNHILSHNTQTFETSYQARHIPHNLMSFVFDNTSEDDSKLFKLLASASLSLRAQRLHFREELQLSADNREVKQLSAKIGNLRTVLSNLAVKQARENYFAKVDSLRARGLSTEDMPAPPPNPFRCSFGPSLPAATIIGMEK
;
A
#
# COMPACT_ATOMS: atom_id res chain seq x y z
N MET A 1 9.57 -15.00 53.13
CA MET A 1 8.30 -14.76 52.42
C MET A 1 7.76 -13.42 52.92
N GLU A 2 8.23 -12.31 52.34
CA GLU A 2 7.78 -10.97 52.74
C GLU A 2 6.39 -10.73 52.14
N LEU A 3 5.40 -10.58 53.02
CA LEU A 3 4.06 -10.13 52.65
C LEU A 3 4.15 -8.70 52.13
N GLN A 4 3.83 -8.50 50.84
CA GLN A 4 3.64 -7.17 50.27
C GLN A 4 2.60 -6.42 51.10
N LYS A 5 3.03 -5.30 51.71
CA LYS A 5 2.10 -4.39 52.39
C LYS A 5 1.06 -3.88 51.38
N PRO A 6 -0.21 -3.76 51.78
CA PRO A 6 -1.23 -3.21 50.90
C PRO A 6 -0.85 -1.77 50.50
N PRO A 7 -1.17 -1.35 49.26
CA PRO A 7 -0.88 0.00 48.80
C PRO A 7 -1.59 1.02 49.70
N ILE A 8 -0.87 2.08 50.08
CA ILE A 8 -1.41 3.21 50.83
C ILE A 8 -2.54 3.82 49.98
N PRO A 9 -3.75 4.02 50.55
CA PRO A 9 -4.84 4.65 49.80
C PRO A 9 -4.43 6.06 49.38
N PRO A 10 -4.81 6.50 48.17
CA PRO A 10 -4.44 7.82 47.67
C PRO A 10 -4.99 8.90 48.60
N THR A 11 -4.17 9.91 48.90
CA THR A 11 -4.59 11.12 49.60
C THR A 11 -5.61 11.86 48.73
N VAL A 12 -6.85 11.88 49.18
CA VAL A 12 -7.94 12.60 48.52
C VAL A 12 -7.84 14.08 48.93
N PRO A 13 -7.82 15.04 47.98
CA PRO A 13 -7.86 16.48 48.31
C PRO A 13 -9.11 16.86 49.12
N ASP A 14 -9.05 18.00 49.80
CA ASP A 14 -10.18 18.61 50.52
C ASP A 14 -11.45 18.70 49.66
N ASP A 15 -12.61 18.46 50.28
CA ASP A 15 -13.90 18.27 49.60
C ASP A 15 -14.32 19.51 48.79
N GLU A 16 -13.95 20.72 49.23
CA GLU A 16 -14.27 21.97 48.52
C GLU A 16 -13.43 22.17 47.26
N GLU A 17 -12.13 21.86 47.28
CA GLU A 17 -11.31 21.90 46.06
C GLU A 17 -11.71 20.78 45.09
N ARG A 18 -12.16 19.64 45.61
CA ARG A 18 -12.73 18.56 44.79
C ARG A 18 -14.03 18.97 44.12
N LYS A 19 -14.93 19.64 44.85
CA LYS A 19 -16.16 20.21 44.27
C LYS A 19 -15.84 21.28 43.22
N ARG A 20 -14.92 22.20 43.52
CA ARG A 20 -14.51 23.27 42.59
C ARG A 20 -13.95 22.70 41.29
N ARG A 21 -13.07 21.69 41.38
CA ARG A 21 -12.55 20.98 40.21
C ARG A 21 -13.63 20.21 39.48
N ALA A 22 -14.51 19.51 40.19
CA ALA A 22 -15.60 18.78 39.56
C ALA A 22 -16.55 19.71 38.79
N PHE A 23 -16.87 20.90 39.32
CA PHE A 23 -17.68 21.88 38.59
C PHE A 23 -16.93 22.48 37.39
N ALA A 24 -15.64 22.81 37.55
CA ALA A 24 -14.81 23.26 36.43
C ALA A 24 -14.68 22.18 35.33
N ASP A 25 -14.55 20.91 35.72
CA ASP A 25 -14.50 19.75 34.83
C ASP A 25 -15.86 19.56 34.13
N VAL A 26 -17.00 19.78 34.80
CA VAL A 26 -18.33 19.75 34.17
C VAL A 26 -18.46 20.85 33.10
N ASP A 27 -17.98 22.06 33.37
CA ASP A 27 -17.96 23.15 32.39
C ASP A 27 -16.98 22.84 31.23
N GLU A 28 -15.87 22.16 31.49
CA GLU A 28 -14.93 21.72 30.45
C GLU A 28 -15.51 20.56 29.60
N PHE A 29 -16.19 19.60 30.23
CA PHE A 29 -16.73 18.41 29.56
C PHE A 29 -18.02 18.68 28.78
N THR A 30 -18.75 19.75 29.11
CA THR A 30 -19.91 20.20 28.32
C THR A 30 -19.50 20.81 26.98
N VAL A 31 -18.25 21.29 26.84
CA VAL A 31 -17.67 21.72 25.56
C VAL A 31 -17.23 20.50 24.75
N THR A 32 -18.19 19.92 24.01
CA THR A 32 -17.94 18.67 23.29
C THR A 32 -17.23 18.89 21.95
N THR A 33 -15.90 19.04 21.93
CA THR A 33 -15.15 18.91 20.68
C THR A 33 -15.06 17.44 20.27
N HIS A 34 -16.03 16.96 19.48
CA HIS A 34 -15.97 15.64 18.84
C HIS A 34 -14.95 15.58 17.70
N GLU A 35 -13.68 15.92 17.95
CA GLU A 35 -12.62 15.66 17.00
C GLU A 35 -12.25 14.18 17.03
N ARG A 36 -12.89 13.38 16.17
CA ARG A 36 -12.41 12.02 15.89
C ARG A 36 -10.96 12.13 15.41
N SER A 37 -10.03 11.43 16.07
CA SER A 37 -8.65 11.34 15.60
C SER A 37 -8.61 10.72 14.20
N LEU A 38 -8.20 11.52 13.20
CA LEU A 38 -8.08 11.11 11.81
C LEU A 38 -6.60 10.94 11.45
N CYS A 39 -6.28 9.92 10.64
CA CYS A 39 -4.95 9.83 10.07
C CYS A 39 -4.67 11.02 9.12
N LYS A 40 -3.41 11.47 9.06
CA LYS A 40 -2.98 12.66 8.30
C LYS A 40 -3.48 12.67 6.86
N LYS A 41 -3.43 11.52 6.17
CA LYS A 41 -3.90 11.38 4.79
C LYS A 41 -5.41 11.62 4.67
N THR A 42 -6.21 11.04 5.57
CA THR A 42 -7.68 11.23 5.56
C THR A 42 -8.06 12.67 5.86
N LYS A 43 -7.34 13.32 6.79
CA LYS A 43 -7.53 14.75 7.10
C LYS A 43 -7.26 15.61 5.86
N ALA A 44 -6.13 15.42 5.19
CA ALA A 44 -5.77 16.17 3.98
C ALA A 44 -6.77 15.99 2.82
N GLU A 45 -7.28 14.76 2.60
CA GLU A 45 -8.31 14.52 1.57
C GLU A 45 -9.65 15.19 1.91
N ARG A 46 -10.06 15.19 3.20
CA ARG A 46 -11.28 15.90 3.64
C ARG A 46 -11.14 17.41 3.49
N GLU A 47 -10.02 17.98 3.90
CA GLU A 47 -9.73 19.41 3.76
C GLU A 47 -9.69 19.84 2.28
N ARG A 48 -9.08 19.02 1.41
CA ARG A 48 -9.11 19.25 -0.04
C ARG A 48 -10.54 19.23 -0.58
N ALA A 49 -11.31 18.22 -0.22
CA ALA A 49 -12.69 18.07 -0.66
C ALA A 49 -13.56 19.26 -0.21
N TRP A 50 -13.36 19.74 1.03
CA TRP A 50 -14.05 20.90 1.57
C TRP A 50 -13.66 22.20 0.89
N ARG A 51 -12.37 22.40 0.59
CA ARG A 51 -11.92 23.55 -0.21
C ARG A 51 -12.58 23.59 -1.59
N LEU A 52 -12.72 22.43 -2.24
CA LEU A 52 -13.43 22.33 -3.52
C LEU A 52 -14.91 22.69 -3.39
N TRP A 53 -15.57 22.22 -2.33
CA TRP A 53 -16.95 22.58 -2.01
C TRP A 53 -17.10 24.09 -1.79
N ASN A 54 -16.29 24.68 -0.92
CA ASN A 54 -16.33 26.11 -0.61
C ASN A 54 -16.09 26.95 -1.87
N ARG A 55 -15.13 26.57 -2.70
CA ARG A 55 -14.87 27.25 -3.97
C ARG A 55 -16.09 27.22 -4.89
N PHE A 56 -16.80 26.09 -4.96
CA PHE A 56 -18.01 26.00 -5.76
C PHE A 56 -19.14 26.88 -5.22
N VAL A 57 -19.42 26.85 -3.92
CA VAL A 57 -20.51 27.67 -3.36
C VAL A 57 -20.21 29.17 -3.41
N THR A 58 -18.95 29.57 -3.25
CA THR A 58 -18.55 30.99 -3.26
C THR A 58 -18.29 31.51 -4.67
N ASP A 59 -17.46 30.84 -5.47
CA ASP A 59 -17.07 31.37 -6.78
C ASP A 59 -18.15 31.12 -7.85
N VAL A 60 -18.85 29.98 -7.78
CA VAL A 60 -19.81 29.56 -8.82
C VAL A 60 -21.24 29.94 -8.45
N LEU A 61 -21.66 29.69 -7.20
CA LEU A 61 -23.01 30.02 -6.74
C LEU A 61 -23.13 31.39 -6.05
N GLN A 62 -22.01 32.07 -5.79
CA GLN A 62 -21.97 33.39 -5.15
C GLN A 62 -22.72 33.44 -3.82
N LEU A 63 -22.72 32.34 -3.07
CA LEU A 63 -23.36 32.24 -1.78
C LEU A 63 -22.41 32.68 -0.67
N THR A 64 -22.98 33.32 0.35
CA THR A 64 -22.28 33.56 1.61
C THR A 64 -22.07 32.25 2.37
N GLN A 65 -21.10 32.22 3.30
CA GLN A 65 -20.85 31.02 4.12
C GLN A 65 -22.11 30.59 4.91
N LYS A 66 -22.87 31.56 5.44
CA LYS A 66 -24.11 31.27 6.19
C LYS A 66 -25.18 30.62 5.31
N GLU A 67 -25.25 30.99 4.03
CA GLU A 67 -26.16 30.35 3.07
C GLU A 67 -25.65 28.96 2.66
N ALA A 68 -24.34 28.80 2.51
CA ALA A 68 -23.72 27.51 2.24
C ALA A 68 -23.97 26.50 3.36
N ASP A 69 -23.90 26.93 4.63
CA ASP A 69 -24.18 26.08 5.78
C ASP A 69 -25.67 25.64 5.82
N LYS A 70 -26.59 26.54 5.45
CA LYS A 70 -28.03 26.23 5.31
C LYS A 70 -28.31 25.14 4.27
N ILE A 71 -27.45 24.96 3.27
CA ILE A 71 -27.58 23.84 2.32
C ILE A 71 -27.50 22.52 3.08
N TRP A 72 -26.52 22.34 3.97
CA TRP A 72 -26.33 21.12 4.74
C TRP A 72 -27.49 20.83 5.68
N PHE A 73 -28.07 21.85 6.31
CA PHE A 73 -29.30 21.72 7.09
C PHE A 73 -30.46 21.21 6.21
N GLY A 74 -30.59 21.76 5.00
CA GLY A 74 -31.58 21.30 4.05
C GLY A 74 -31.34 19.86 3.57
N VAL A 75 -30.08 19.41 3.44
CA VAL A 75 -29.75 18.02 3.10
C VAL A 75 -30.18 17.06 4.22
N CYS A 76 -29.95 17.40 5.49
CA CYS A 76 -30.45 16.64 6.64
C CYS A 76 -31.98 16.48 6.61
N ARG A 77 -32.69 17.57 6.27
CA ARG A 77 -34.16 17.60 6.13
C ARG A 77 -34.67 17.11 4.77
N ASN A 78 -33.83 16.46 3.98
CA ASN A 78 -34.17 15.90 2.66
C ASN A 78 -34.78 16.91 1.68
N LYS A 79 -34.40 18.19 1.76
CA LYS A 79 -34.90 19.25 0.87
C LYS A 79 -34.34 19.07 -0.55
N LYS A 80 -35.24 18.93 -1.53
CA LYS A 80 -34.89 18.72 -2.95
C LYS A 80 -33.90 19.74 -3.50
N LYS A 81 -34.08 21.04 -3.18
CA LYS A 81 -33.18 22.12 -3.65
C LYS A 81 -31.75 21.95 -3.12
N SER A 82 -31.60 21.64 -1.84
CA SER A 82 -30.28 21.42 -1.22
C SER A 82 -29.58 20.19 -1.79
N ILE A 83 -30.31 19.09 -1.97
CA ILE A 83 -29.81 17.88 -2.62
C ILE A 83 -29.38 18.17 -4.07
N ALA A 84 -30.17 18.95 -4.81
CA ALA A 84 -29.84 19.35 -6.18
C ALA A 84 -28.56 20.18 -6.25
N ILE A 85 -28.29 21.06 -5.28
CA ILE A 85 -27.03 21.82 -5.20
C ILE A 85 -25.85 20.87 -4.98
N CYS A 86 -25.94 19.90 -4.08
CA CYS A 86 -24.90 18.88 -3.89
C CYS A 86 -24.68 18.04 -5.16
N LYS A 87 -25.74 17.64 -5.86
CA LYS A 87 -25.64 16.96 -7.16
C LYS A 87 -24.96 17.85 -8.21
N SER A 88 -25.28 19.14 -8.25
CA SER A 88 -24.67 20.13 -9.15
C SER A 88 -23.16 20.26 -8.92
N PHE A 89 -22.73 20.37 -7.66
CA PHE A 89 -21.31 20.39 -7.30
C PHE A 89 -20.56 19.15 -7.83
N LEU A 90 -21.11 17.95 -7.63
CA LEU A 90 -20.46 16.72 -8.09
C LEU A 90 -20.41 16.61 -9.61
N ALA A 91 -21.43 17.11 -10.32
CA ALA A 91 -21.44 17.19 -11.77
C ALA A 91 -20.43 18.22 -12.30
N ASP A 92 -20.30 19.37 -11.62
CA ASP A 92 -19.32 20.41 -11.93
C ASP A 92 -17.88 19.88 -11.79
N TYR A 93 -17.58 19.27 -10.64
CA TYR A 93 -16.29 18.63 -10.41
C TYR A 93 -15.96 17.59 -11.48
N THR A 94 -16.92 16.73 -11.83
CA THR A 94 -16.73 15.71 -12.88
C THR A 94 -16.43 16.33 -14.25
N ARG A 95 -17.07 17.46 -14.57
CA ARG A 95 -16.91 18.15 -15.86
C ARG A 95 -15.55 18.84 -16.00
N TYR A 96 -15.08 19.48 -14.93
CA TYR A 96 -13.94 20.40 -14.97
C TYR A 96 -12.66 19.89 -14.32
N ALA A 97 -12.69 18.75 -13.62
CA ALA A 97 -11.49 18.13 -13.08
C ALA A 97 -10.63 17.52 -14.22
N ARG A 98 -9.82 18.36 -14.88
CA ARG A 98 -8.96 18.00 -16.01
C ARG A 98 -7.47 18.15 -15.66
N CYS A 99 -6.63 17.33 -16.29
CA CYS A 99 -5.17 17.43 -16.23
C CYS A 99 -4.59 17.39 -17.63
N ARG A 100 -3.42 18.01 -17.85
CA ARG A 100 -2.66 17.85 -19.10
C ARG A 100 -1.95 16.50 -19.05
N ARG A 101 -2.18 15.64 -20.04
CA ARG A 101 -1.49 14.36 -20.22
C ARG A 101 -0.68 14.39 -21.51
N VAL A 102 0.49 13.77 -21.48
CA VAL A 102 1.40 13.66 -22.61
C VAL A 102 1.01 12.46 -23.48
N TYR A 103 1.07 12.61 -24.81
CA TYR A 103 0.73 11.58 -25.80
C TYR A 103 1.84 11.41 -26.85
N ILE A 104 1.91 10.23 -27.49
CA ILE A 104 2.82 9.90 -28.61
C ILE A 104 2.00 9.68 -29.89
N ASP A 105 1.09 10.58 -30.22
CA ASP A 105 0.33 10.50 -31.47
C ASP A 105 0.81 11.49 -32.54
N GLY A 106 1.90 12.22 -32.27
CA GLY A 106 2.56 13.11 -33.22
C GLY A 106 1.79 14.39 -33.58
N THR A 107 0.58 14.57 -33.05
CA THR A 107 -0.28 15.72 -33.38
C THR A 107 -0.23 16.82 -32.32
N GLU A 108 -0.16 16.44 -31.04
CA GLU A 108 0.00 17.37 -29.91
C GLU A 108 0.81 16.71 -28.79
N GLU A 109 1.78 17.43 -28.20
CA GLU A 109 2.59 16.90 -27.09
C GLU A 109 1.77 16.68 -25.81
N GLN A 110 0.65 17.41 -25.63
CA GLN A 110 -0.20 17.32 -24.44
C GLN A 110 -1.69 17.50 -24.79
N LYS A 111 -2.55 16.59 -24.32
CA LYS A 111 -4.01 16.73 -24.41
C LYS A 111 -4.63 16.90 -23.03
N GLN A 112 -5.72 17.67 -22.94
CA GLN A 112 -6.51 17.73 -21.72
C GLN A 112 -7.26 16.41 -21.53
N ALA A 113 -6.98 15.70 -20.44
CA ALA A 113 -7.68 14.48 -20.07
C ALA A 113 -8.43 14.69 -18.75
N SER A 114 -9.65 14.14 -18.66
CA SER A 114 -10.39 14.10 -17.40
C SER A 114 -9.59 13.30 -16.35
N THR A 115 -9.47 13.87 -15.16
CA THR A 115 -8.91 13.17 -13.99
C THR A 115 -9.91 12.23 -13.33
N VAL A 116 -11.20 12.38 -13.63
CA VAL A 116 -12.29 11.55 -13.11
C VAL A 116 -12.77 10.62 -14.20
N GLN A 117 -12.58 9.32 -13.98
CA GLN A 117 -12.99 8.26 -14.94
C GLN A 117 -13.88 7.19 -14.30
N SER A 118 -14.13 7.27 -12.99
CA SER A 118 -14.89 6.25 -12.26
C SER A 118 -15.83 6.85 -11.23
N VAL A 119 -16.96 6.19 -11.04
CA VAL A 119 -17.94 6.45 -9.99
C VAL A 119 -17.33 6.39 -8.59
N VAL A 120 -16.38 5.49 -8.36
CA VAL A 120 -15.73 5.32 -7.05
C VAL A 120 -15.03 6.60 -6.59
N THR A 121 -14.40 7.32 -7.52
CA THR A 121 -13.73 8.60 -7.24
C THR A 121 -14.72 9.66 -6.75
N ILE A 122 -15.89 9.75 -7.39
CA ILE A 122 -16.92 10.73 -7.02
C ILE A 122 -17.60 10.34 -5.70
N ILE A 123 -17.87 9.05 -5.46
CA ILE A 123 -18.39 8.58 -4.18
C ILE A 123 -17.39 8.86 -3.04
N ALA A 124 -16.09 8.69 -3.27
CA ALA A 124 -15.07 9.02 -2.28
C ALA A 124 -15.08 10.51 -1.94
N LEU A 125 -15.10 11.38 -2.97
CA LEU A 125 -15.23 12.82 -2.79
C LEU A 125 -16.48 13.18 -1.98
N TRP A 126 -17.64 12.63 -2.35
CA TRP A 126 -18.89 12.85 -1.63
C TRP A 126 -18.79 12.45 -0.16
N LYS A 127 -18.23 11.27 0.14
CA LYS A 127 -18.01 10.80 1.51
C LYS A 127 -17.09 11.72 2.31
N HIS A 128 -16.04 12.26 1.69
CA HIS A 128 -15.12 13.20 2.34
C HIS A 128 -15.81 14.53 2.67
N ILE A 129 -16.61 15.08 1.76
CA ILE A 129 -17.33 16.33 1.99
C ILE A 129 -18.40 16.15 3.06
N VAL A 130 -19.22 15.09 3.00
CA VAL A 130 -20.23 14.81 4.04
C VAL A 130 -19.58 14.69 5.42
N ALA A 131 -18.44 13.99 5.51
CA ALA A 131 -17.74 13.86 6.79
C ALA A 131 -17.15 15.17 7.29
N GLN A 132 -16.79 16.10 6.41
CA GLN A 132 -16.30 17.42 6.79
C GLN A 132 -17.44 18.39 7.12
N ALA A 133 -18.55 18.33 6.40
CA ALA A 133 -19.78 19.05 6.71
C ALA A 133 -20.31 18.66 8.09
N ASP A 134 -20.28 17.36 8.39
CA ASP A 134 -20.67 16.85 9.70
C ASP A 134 -19.82 17.44 10.83
N ALA A 135 -18.50 17.54 10.62
CA ALA A 135 -17.56 18.08 11.61
C ALA A 135 -17.63 19.61 11.75
N LEU A 136 -17.77 20.35 10.65
CA LEU A 136 -17.64 21.82 10.66
C LEU A 136 -18.96 22.57 10.78
N VAL A 137 -20.06 21.98 10.30
CA VAL A 137 -21.37 22.64 10.18
C VAL A 137 -22.40 21.95 11.06
N LEU A 138 -22.58 20.64 10.89
CA LEU A 138 -23.67 19.93 11.56
C LEU A 138 -23.37 19.71 13.05
N ALA A 139 -22.13 19.45 13.44
CA ALA A 139 -21.73 19.35 14.85
C ALA A 139 -22.12 20.60 15.63
N LYS A 140 -21.71 21.78 15.13
CA LYS A 140 -22.06 23.06 15.75
C LYS A 140 -23.57 23.28 15.87
N ARG A 141 -24.35 22.77 14.91
CA ARG A 141 -25.82 22.86 14.95
C ARG A 141 -26.42 21.94 16.00
N ARG A 142 -25.85 20.74 16.18
CA ARG A 142 -26.24 19.82 17.25
C ARG A 142 -25.98 20.43 18.62
N ASP A 143 -24.80 21.01 18.81
CA ASP A 143 -24.41 21.65 20.08
C ASP A 143 -25.30 22.86 20.41
N TYR A 144 -25.71 23.62 19.39
CA TYR A 144 -26.66 24.72 19.56
C TYR A 144 -28.06 24.21 19.97
N ASP A 145 -28.60 23.23 19.24
CA ASP A 145 -29.95 22.71 19.47
C ASP A 145 -30.04 21.84 20.74
N SER A 146 -28.93 21.34 21.30
CA SER A 146 -28.90 20.59 22.57
C SER A 146 -28.87 21.49 23.82
N ASN A 147 -28.55 22.78 23.65
CA ASN A 147 -28.45 23.74 24.77
C ASN A 147 -29.74 24.56 24.97
N GLU A 148 -30.64 24.57 23.98
CA GLU A 148 -32.02 25.02 24.14
C GLU A 148 -32.82 23.78 24.54
N ASP A 149 -33.57 23.77 25.65
CA ASP A 149 -34.31 22.62 26.26
C ASP A 149 -35.35 21.90 25.33
N SER A 150 -35.23 22.02 24.01
CA SER A 150 -35.92 21.23 23.02
C SER A 150 -35.16 19.92 22.75
N ASP A 151 -35.46 18.87 23.52
CA ASP A 151 -35.03 17.49 23.26
C ASP A 151 -35.54 16.92 21.92
N GLU A 152 -36.30 17.69 21.14
CA GLU A 152 -36.74 17.31 19.80
C GLU A 152 -35.61 17.49 18.76
N ASP A 153 -35.00 16.35 18.41
CA ASP A 153 -34.35 16.10 17.12
C ASP A 153 -32.95 16.70 16.88
N SER A 154 -32.07 16.84 17.88
CA SER A 154 -30.64 17.15 17.63
C SER A 154 -29.98 16.09 16.71
N GLU A 155 -30.44 14.83 16.80
CA GLU A 155 -29.98 13.73 15.94
C GLU A 155 -30.39 13.88 14.47
N GLN A 156 -31.34 14.76 14.12
CA GLN A 156 -31.74 15.02 12.73
C GLN A 156 -30.57 15.61 11.91
N TRP A 157 -29.62 16.26 12.58
CA TRP A 157 -28.44 16.88 11.97
C TRP A 157 -27.31 15.88 11.73
N THR A 158 -27.62 14.62 11.41
CA THR A 158 -26.63 13.62 11.03
C THR A 158 -26.86 13.07 9.64
N LEU A 159 -25.80 13.06 8.83
CA LEU A 159 -25.80 12.41 7.51
C LEU A 159 -25.02 11.08 7.54
N LEU A 160 -24.48 10.70 8.69
CA LEU A 160 -23.70 9.49 8.89
C LEU A 160 -24.59 8.34 9.40
N GLY A 161 -24.16 7.10 9.17
CA GLY A 161 -24.91 5.91 9.60
C GLY A 161 -26.23 5.70 8.83
N ASN A 162 -27.21 5.10 9.49
CA ASN A 162 -28.47 4.65 8.89
C ASN A 162 -29.48 5.78 8.64
N ARG A 163 -29.27 6.98 9.19
CA ARG A 163 -30.21 8.12 9.07
C ARG A 163 -29.98 9.01 7.84
N GLY A 164 -28.86 8.85 7.15
CA GLY A 164 -28.49 9.66 5.98
C GLY A 164 -29.23 9.31 4.68
N LYS A 165 -30.55 9.45 4.62
CA LYS A 165 -31.36 9.16 3.40
C LYS A 165 -30.85 9.94 2.18
N ALA A 166 -30.64 11.25 2.32
CA ALA A 166 -30.11 12.11 1.25
C ALA A 166 -28.69 11.71 0.81
N ARG A 167 -27.85 11.22 1.74
CA ARG A 167 -26.52 10.70 1.42
C ARG A 167 -26.62 9.46 0.52
N THR A 168 -27.50 8.53 0.84
CA THR A 168 -27.74 7.32 0.04
C THR A 168 -28.37 7.67 -1.31
N GLU A 169 -29.32 8.60 -1.35
CA GLU A 169 -29.94 9.07 -2.59
C GLU A 169 -28.89 9.67 -3.56
N ILE A 170 -27.99 10.52 -3.05
CA ILE A 170 -26.92 11.10 -3.86
C ILE A 170 -25.96 10.00 -4.35
N ILE A 171 -25.65 8.99 -3.52
CA ILE A 171 -24.82 7.85 -3.95
C ILE A 171 -25.49 7.07 -5.09
N GLN A 172 -26.78 6.76 -4.97
CA GLN A 172 -27.53 6.08 -6.02
C GLN A 172 -27.58 6.90 -7.31
N TRP A 173 -27.81 8.21 -7.20
CA TRP A 173 -27.77 9.14 -8.34
C TRP A 173 -26.39 9.21 -9.00
N ILE A 174 -25.29 9.18 -8.22
CA ILE A 174 -23.93 9.12 -8.77
C ILE A 174 -23.77 7.83 -9.60
N GLN A 175 -24.18 6.68 -9.06
CA GLN A 175 -24.02 5.36 -9.67
C GLN A 175 -24.84 5.16 -10.95
N SER A 176 -25.98 5.85 -11.05
CA SER A 176 -26.92 5.74 -12.18
C SER A 176 -26.77 6.94 -13.12
N THR A 177 -27.40 8.05 -12.78
CA THR A 177 -27.55 9.22 -13.65
C THR A 177 -26.22 9.91 -13.96
N LEU A 178 -25.38 10.17 -12.95
CA LEU A 178 -24.11 10.87 -13.18
C LEU A 178 -23.15 9.98 -13.96
N ALA A 179 -23.11 8.69 -13.64
CA ALA A 179 -22.29 7.72 -14.34
C ALA A 179 -22.62 7.67 -15.85
N GLN A 180 -23.90 7.56 -16.19
CA GLN A 180 -24.36 7.59 -17.60
C GLN A 180 -24.03 8.92 -18.27
N LYS A 181 -24.32 10.04 -17.60
CA LYS A 181 -24.13 11.39 -18.17
C LYS A 181 -22.68 11.69 -18.56
N PHE A 182 -21.71 11.17 -17.81
CA PHE A 182 -20.28 11.43 -18.03
C PHE A 182 -19.49 10.18 -18.45
N ASN A 183 -20.17 9.09 -18.82
CA ASN A 183 -19.56 7.80 -19.16
C ASN A 183 -18.53 7.32 -18.12
N LEU A 184 -18.87 7.45 -16.82
CA LEU A 184 -17.99 7.00 -15.74
C LEU A 184 -18.04 5.48 -15.61
N SER A 185 -16.86 4.87 -15.40
CA SER A 185 -16.81 3.43 -15.13
C SER A 185 -17.36 3.10 -13.74
N CYS A 186 -18.36 2.22 -13.71
CA CYS A 186 -18.84 1.52 -12.52
C CYS A 186 -18.05 0.24 -12.23
N LYS A 187 -17.19 -0.19 -13.16
CA LYS A 187 -16.39 -1.40 -13.03
C LYS A 187 -15.10 -1.11 -12.27
N GLN A 188 -14.60 -2.11 -11.55
CA GLN A 188 -13.27 -2.05 -10.98
C GLN A 188 -12.25 -1.81 -12.11
N THR A 189 -11.41 -0.80 -11.97
CA THR A 189 -10.47 -0.36 -13.02
C THR A 189 -9.19 -1.19 -13.10
N PHE A 190 -9.10 -2.26 -12.32
CA PHE A 190 -7.97 -3.18 -12.33
C PHE A 190 -8.44 -4.59 -12.00
N GLU A 191 -7.76 -5.57 -12.57
CA GLU A 191 -7.99 -6.98 -12.27
C GLU A 191 -7.25 -7.38 -10.99
N LYS A 192 -7.92 -8.17 -10.15
CA LYS A 192 -7.31 -8.78 -8.96
C LYS A 192 -6.56 -10.02 -9.40
N THR A 193 -5.29 -9.82 -9.69
CA THR A 193 -4.34 -10.89 -9.97
C THR A 193 -3.56 -11.20 -8.69
N GLU A 194 -3.36 -12.48 -8.42
CA GLU A 194 -2.42 -12.91 -7.39
C GLU A 194 -1.00 -12.94 -7.93
N ALA A 195 -0.02 -12.67 -7.07
CA ALA A 195 1.38 -12.99 -7.36
C ALA A 195 1.65 -14.39 -6.82
N THR A 196 1.94 -15.34 -7.71
CA THR A 196 2.27 -16.72 -7.32
C THR A 196 3.67 -16.79 -6.74
N THR A 197 4.07 -17.98 -6.24
CA THR A 197 5.47 -18.20 -5.81
C THR A 197 6.44 -17.94 -6.96
N ASP A 198 6.10 -18.40 -8.16
CA ASP A 198 6.95 -18.24 -9.35
C ASP A 198 7.10 -16.77 -9.74
N ASP A 199 6.03 -15.98 -9.61
CA ASP A 199 6.09 -14.53 -9.86
C ASP A 199 7.02 -13.81 -8.88
N VAL A 200 6.98 -14.19 -7.60
CA VAL A 200 7.87 -13.64 -6.56
C VAL A 200 9.32 -14.04 -6.85
N LEU A 201 9.59 -15.33 -7.09
CA LEU A 201 10.93 -15.82 -7.42
C LEU A 201 11.47 -15.17 -8.69
N LEU A 202 10.65 -14.98 -9.72
CA LEU A 202 11.03 -14.27 -10.95
C LEU A 202 11.49 -12.84 -10.65
N ILE A 203 10.75 -12.10 -9.83
CA ILE A 203 11.08 -10.71 -9.50
C ILE A 203 12.35 -10.63 -8.66
N LEU A 204 12.48 -11.48 -7.65
CA LEU A 204 13.65 -11.48 -6.79
C LEU A 204 14.91 -11.95 -7.54
N SER A 205 14.82 -12.99 -8.36
CA SER A 205 15.93 -13.41 -9.22
C SER A 205 16.30 -12.34 -10.24
N THR A 206 15.32 -11.73 -10.92
CA THR A 206 15.58 -10.65 -11.88
C THR A 206 16.28 -9.46 -11.23
N LEU A 207 15.90 -9.08 -10.00
CA LEU A 207 16.55 -8.00 -9.25
C LEU A 207 18.07 -8.19 -9.13
N TRP A 208 18.50 -9.44 -8.97
CA TRP A 208 19.89 -9.83 -8.74
C TRP A 208 20.61 -10.19 -10.05
N GLU A 209 20.06 -11.13 -10.85
CA GLU A 209 20.62 -11.58 -12.13
C GLU A 209 20.73 -10.45 -13.18
N ARG A 210 19.84 -9.45 -13.11
CA ARG A 210 19.81 -8.31 -14.04
C ARG A 210 20.09 -6.98 -13.32
N ALA A 211 20.93 -7.02 -12.29
CA ALA A 211 21.38 -5.85 -11.53
C ALA A 211 21.83 -4.67 -12.41
N ALA A 212 22.53 -4.95 -13.51
CA ALA A 212 23.00 -3.94 -14.47
C ALA A 212 21.85 -3.18 -15.16
N ASP A 213 20.67 -3.80 -15.24
CA ASP A 213 19.47 -3.22 -15.83
C ASP A 213 18.52 -2.62 -14.79
N ILE A 214 18.79 -2.82 -13.51
CA ILE A 214 18.03 -2.30 -12.38
C ILE A 214 19.00 -1.50 -11.49
N PRO A 215 19.45 -0.32 -11.98
CA PRO A 215 20.42 0.48 -11.24
C PRO A 215 19.78 1.01 -9.96
N CYS A 216 20.36 0.63 -8.82
CA CYS A 216 19.96 1.12 -7.52
C CYS A 216 21.11 0.99 -6.52
N ASP A 217 21.01 1.78 -5.45
CA ASP A 217 21.89 1.67 -4.30
C ASP A 217 21.79 0.26 -3.66
N PRO A 218 22.90 -0.37 -3.22
CA PRO A 218 22.90 -1.70 -2.62
C PRO A 218 21.92 -1.85 -1.45
N ARG A 219 21.82 -0.84 -0.58
CA ARG A 219 20.90 -0.85 0.56
C ARG A 219 19.45 -0.78 0.09
N HIS A 220 19.15 0.02 -0.93
CA HIS A 220 17.83 0.02 -1.55
C HIS A 220 17.48 -1.32 -2.21
N ARG A 221 18.47 -2.04 -2.77
CA ARG A 221 18.25 -3.36 -3.37
C ARG A 221 17.87 -4.40 -2.32
N VAL A 222 18.64 -4.47 -1.22
CA VAL A 222 18.34 -5.34 -0.06
C VAL A 222 16.98 -4.99 0.52
N ALA A 223 16.72 -3.71 0.80
CA ALA A 223 15.43 -3.27 1.32
C ALA A 223 14.27 -3.64 0.38
N PHE A 224 14.40 -3.41 -0.93
CA PHE A 224 13.36 -3.78 -1.90
C PHE A 224 13.10 -5.29 -1.90
N HIS A 225 14.15 -6.10 -1.93
CA HIS A 225 14.06 -7.55 -1.85
C HIS A 225 13.29 -7.99 -0.60
N THR A 226 13.72 -7.52 0.57
CA THR A 226 13.12 -7.93 1.85
C THR A 226 11.66 -7.50 1.99
N LEU A 227 11.33 -6.28 1.52
CA LEU A 227 9.95 -5.78 1.55
C LEU A 227 9.03 -6.58 0.61
N VAL A 228 9.54 -7.08 -0.52
CA VAL A 228 8.79 -8.00 -1.40
C VAL A 228 8.54 -9.34 -0.69
N LEU A 229 9.53 -9.91 0.01
CA LEU A 229 9.36 -11.13 0.80
C LEU A 229 8.29 -10.96 1.89
N ILE A 230 8.40 -9.93 2.74
CA ILE A 230 7.41 -9.67 3.80
C ILE A 230 6.02 -9.42 3.19
N GLY A 231 5.96 -8.67 2.09
CA GLY A 231 4.70 -8.42 1.37
C GLY A 231 4.06 -9.68 0.81
N SER A 232 4.86 -10.66 0.38
CA SER A 232 4.38 -11.95 -0.16
C SER A 232 3.71 -12.86 0.88
N ILE A 233 3.93 -12.60 2.17
CA ILE A 233 3.23 -13.27 3.29
C ILE A 233 1.78 -12.76 3.42
N GLY A 234 1.47 -11.57 2.87
CA GLY A 234 0.12 -10.99 2.90
C GLY A 234 0.00 -9.69 3.70
N PHE A 235 1.04 -9.35 4.48
CA PHE A 235 1.05 -8.15 5.30
C PHE A 235 0.81 -6.88 4.47
N ARG A 236 0.26 -5.85 5.11
CA ARG A 236 -0.03 -4.58 4.45
C ARG A 236 1.26 -3.74 4.36
N PRO A 237 1.59 -3.10 3.22
CA PRO A 237 2.79 -2.27 3.08
C PRO A 237 3.06 -1.34 4.26
N GLY A 238 2.07 -0.56 4.68
CA GLY A 238 2.24 0.35 5.81
C GLY A 238 2.45 -0.29 7.20
N THR A 239 2.47 -1.63 7.34
CA THR A 239 2.80 -2.31 8.62
C THR A 239 4.27 -2.73 8.68
N TYR A 240 4.95 -2.80 7.54
CA TYR A 240 6.37 -3.15 7.44
C TYR A 240 7.22 -2.07 6.74
N GLU A 241 6.60 -1.03 6.18
CA GLU A 241 7.28 0.19 5.74
C GLU A 241 7.99 0.85 6.94
N ASN A 242 9.30 1.07 6.82
CA ASN A 242 10.14 1.60 7.90
C ASN A 242 10.10 0.78 9.19
N MET A 243 10.00 -0.55 9.07
CA MET A 243 10.18 -1.47 10.20
C MET A 243 11.44 -1.10 10.99
N LEU A 244 11.32 -1.04 12.30
CA LEU A 244 12.39 -0.63 13.21
C LEU A 244 13.15 -1.84 13.74
N TYR A 245 14.42 -1.67 14.12
CA TYR A 245 15.20 -2.74 14.76
C TYR A 245 14.52 -3.33 16.00
N ARG A 246 13.83 -2.52 16.83
CA ARG A 246 13.09 -3.04 17.99
C ARG A 246 11.96 -4.01 17.64
N GLN A 247 11.51 -4.04 16.39
CA GLN A 247 10.47 -4.95 15.90
C GLN A 247 11.05 -6.28 15.41
N VAL A 248 12.38 -6.43 15.42
CA VAL A 248 13.07 -7.64 15.00
C VAL A 248 13.98 -8.09 16.13
N LYS A 249 13.89 -9.36 16.52
CA LYS A 249 14.89 -10.02 17.36
C LYS A 249 15.62 -11.03 16.52
N LEU A 250 16.94 -11.03 16.61
CA LEU A 250 17.77 -12.04 15.98
C LEU A 250 18.29 -12.97 17.07
N LEU A 251 17.98 -14.26 16.94
CA LEU A 251 18.26 -15.28 17.92
C LEU A 251 19.19 -16.33 17.32
N VAL A 252 20.09 -16.86 18.15
CA VAL A 252 20.83 -18.08 17.84
C VAL A 252 20.19 -19.20 18.66
N VAL A 253 19.67 -20.22 17.98
CA VAL A 253 18.86 -21.29 18.57
C VAL A 253 19.48 -22.63 18.22
N ARG A 254 19.59 -23.54 19.20
CA ARG A 254 20.04 -24.91 18.98
C ARG A 254 18.94 -25.69 18.25
N ASP A 255 19.25 -26.21 17.07
CA ASP A 255 18.32 -27.10 16.36
C ASP A 255 18.12 -28.38 17.19
N PRO A 256 16.88 -28.74 17.56
CA PRO A 256 16.63 -29.93 18.37
C PRO A 256 17.06 -31.23 17.68
N ASN A 257 17.09 -31.27 16.35
CA ASN A 257 17.40 -32.46 15.55
C ASN A 257 18.91 -32.58 15.26
N THR A 258 19.56 -31.50 14.83
CA THR A 258 20.99 -31.53 14.43
C THR A 258 21.93 -31.10 15.55
N LYS A 259 21.41 -30.44 16.60
CA LYS A 259 22.16 -29.80 17.70
C LYS A 259 23.05 -28.63 17.27
N GLU A 260 23.05 -28.29 15.99
CA GLU A 260 23.79 -27.16 15.43
C GLU A 260 23.06 -25.83 15.72
N PRO A 261 23.80 -24.74 15.96
CA PRO A 261 23.21 -23.41 16.11
C PRO A 261 22.62 -22.93 14.78
N ARG A 262 21.43 -22.33 14.86
CA ARG A 262 20.71 -21.73 13.73
C ARG A 262 20.25 -20.32 14.06
N LEU A 263 20.30 -19.46 13.05
CA LEU A 263 19.79 -18.10 13.15
C LEU A 263 18.27 -18.07 12.94
N VAL A 264 17.57 -17.40 13.85
CA VAL A 264 16.12 -17.21 13.81
C VAL A 264 15.81 -15.73 13.94
N ALA A 265 15.01 -15.18 13.03
CA ALA A 265 14.48 -13.83 13.17
C ALA A 265 13.04 -13.89 13.70
N GLN A 266 12.78 -13.31 14.86
CA GLN A 266 11.43 -13.03 15.32
C GLN A 266 11.03 -11.62 14.89
N ILE A 267 9.97 -11.51 14.09
CA ILE A 267 9.55 -10.26 13.48
C ILE A 267 8.15 -9.91 13.99
N THR A 268 8.05 -8.77 14.65
CA THR A 268 6.81 -8.20 15.17
C THR A 268 6.23 -7.20 14.15
N ILE A 269 5.03 -7.50 13.65
CA ILE A 269 4.30 -6.63 12.73
C ILE A 269 3.25 -5.84 13.49
N ASN A 270 3.41 -4.52 13.50
CA ASN A 270 2.52 -3.62 14.21
C ASN A 270 1.30 -3.27 13.36
N GLN A 271 0.12 -3.34 13.96
CA GLN A 271 -1.13 -3.02 13.25
C GLN A 271 -1.25 -1.50 13.04
N ASN A 272 -1.33 -1.08 11.78
CA ASN A 272 -1.33 0.35 11.40
C ASN A 272 -2.73 0.99 11.27
N LYS A 273 -3.79 0.25 11.59
CA LYS A 273 -5.19 0.75 11.57
C LYS A 273 -5.70 1.18 12.94
N LEU A 274 -4.85 1.22 13.95
CA LEU A 274 -5.23 1.74 15.26
C LEU A 274 -5.50 3.25 15.15
N SER A 275 -6.72 3.66 15.47
CA SER A 275 -7.06 5.08 15.59
C SER A 275 -6.39 5.64 16.84
N ALA A 276 -5.80 6.84 16.77
CA ALA A 276 -5.23 7.46 17.95
C ALA A 276 -6.31 7.60 19.04
N ASN A 277 -5.90 7.45 20.30
CA ASN A 277 -6.75 7.53 21.50
C ASN A 277 -7.78 6.39 21.66
N LYS A 278 -7.65 5.27 20.94
CA LYS A 278 -8.32 4.02 21.35
C LYS A 278 -7.44 3.25 22.32
N ILE A 279 -8.08 2.66 23.32
CA ILE A 279 -7.45 1.69 24.22
C ILE A 279 -6.86 0.58 23.35
N ASP A 280 -5.55 0.46 23.37
CA ASP A 280 -4.85 -0.66 22.76
C ASP A 280 -5.11 -1.88 23.64
N LYS A 281 -5.88 -2.84 23.10
CA LYS A 281 -6.17 -4.10 23.78
C LYS A 281 -5.17 -5.22 23.40
N GLY A 282 -4.11 -4.92 22.65
CA GLY A 282 -3.13 -5.89 22.11
C GLY A 282 -3.74 -6.73 20.97
N THR A 283 -3.00 -7.24 19.98
CA THR A 283 -1.68 -7.88 20.03
C THR A 283 -0.93 -7.60 18.73
N ASP A 284 0.25 -7.00 18.79
CA ASP A 284 1.15 -7.02 17.62
C ASP A 284 1.49 -8.48 17.30
N GLY A 285 1.42 -8.85 16.02
CA GLY A 285 1.66 -10.23 15.61
C GLY A 285 3.15 -10.49 15.44
N THR A 286 3.71 -11.43 16.19
CA THR A 286 5.09 -11.89 16.01
C THR A 286 5.11 -13.21 15.26
N PHE A 287 5.93 -13.31 14.22
CA PHE A 287 6.23 -14.58 13.55
C PHE A 287 7.73 -14.83 13.56
N SER A 288 8.12 -16.09 13.53
CA SER A 288 9.52 -16.52 13.45
C SER A 288 9.85 -16.96 12.04
N ALA A 289 11.00 -16.56 11.53
CA ALA A 289 11.61 -17.08 10.30
C ALA A 289 12.96 -17.71 10.64
N THR A 290 13.27 -18.83 9.99
CA THR A 290 14.56 -19.50 10.08
C THR A 290 15.34 -19.31 8.79
N MET A 291 16.64 -19.62 8.83
CA MET A 291 17.42 -19.81 7.62
C MET A 291 16.77 -20.90 6.74
N VAL A 292 16.76 -20.69 5.42
CA VAL A 292 16.25 -21.65 4.43
C VAL A 292 17.28 -21.85 3.31
N PRO A 293 17.32 -23.01 2.65
CA PRO A 293 18.35 -23.30 1.64
C PRO A 293 18.37 -22.33 0.46
N CYS A 294 17.19 -21.91 -0.02
CA CYS A 294 17.09 -20.96 -1.12
C CYS A 294 17.32 -19.52 -0.59
N GLN A 295 18.51 -18.97 -0.85
CA GLN A 295 18.91 -17.65 -0.36
C GLN A 295 18.00 -16.52 -0.86
N ILE A 296 17.43 -16.67 -2.06
CA ILE A 296 16.50 -15.70 -2.66
C ILE A 296 15.21 -15.54 -1.82
N VAL A 297 14.85 -16.50 -0.97
CA VAL A 297 13.68 -16.38 -0.08
C VAL A 297 14.05 -16.39 1.40
N CYS A 298 15.34 -16.35 1.73
CA CYS A 298 15.81 -16.38 3.10
C CYS A 298 15.73 -15.00 3.77
N LEU A 299 14.59 -14.72 4.41
CA LEU A 299 14.35 -13.47 5.12
C LEU A 299 15.40 -13.18 6.20
N VAL A 300 15.85 -14.22 6.92
CA VAL A 300 16.84 -14.10 8.00
C VAL A 300 18.20 -13.62 7.48
N THR A 301 18.64 -14.14 6.33
CA THR A 301 19.89 -13.70 5.69
C THR A 301 19.88 -12.19 5.44
N PHE A 302 18.78 -11.65 4.90
CA PHE A 302 18.70 -10.21 4.60
C PHE A 302 18.63 -9.33 5.85
N VAL A 303 17.95 -9.80 6.91
CA VAL A 303 17.94 -9.11 8.22
C VAL A 303 19.36 -9.02 8.77
N ALA A 304 20.09 -10.14 8.77
CA ALA A 304 21.45 -10.21 9.28
C ALA A 304 22.44 -9.38 8.44
N ILE A 305 22.39 -9.46 7.11
CA ILE A 305 23.22 -8.63 6.21
C ILE A 305 23.01 -7.15 6.50
N GLN A 306 21.75 -6.72 6.62
CA GLN A 306 21.44 -5.32 6.90
C GLN A 306 21.91 -4.89 8.30
N ALA A 307 21.79 -5.78 9.31
CA ALA A 307 22.28 -5.54 10.66
C ALA A 307 23.81 -5.44 10.73
N LEU A 308 24.54 -6.30 10.02
CA LEU A 308 26.00 -6.24 9.90
C LEU A 308 26.43 -4.95 9.18
N HIS A 309 25.79 -4.62 8.06
CA HIS A 309 26.07 -3.40 7.32
C HIS A 309 25.87 -2.13 8.16
N ASP A 310 24.84 -2.12 9.01
CA ASP A 310 24.51 -0.98 9.87
C ASP A 310 25.28 -0.99 11.20
N ASP A 311 26.17 -1.96 11.41
CA ASP A 311 26.90 -2.16 12.67
C ASP A 311 25.96 -2.15 13.88
N ALA A 312 24.86 -2.91 13.76
CA ALA A 312 23.70 -2.79 14.63
C ALA A 312 23.80 -3.59 15.94
N PHE A 313 24.66 -4.60 15.99
CA PHE A 313 24.79 -5.52 17.12
C PHE A 313 25.59 -4.91 18.26
N GLU A 314 25.16 -5.13 19.50
CA GLU A 314 25.92 -4.75 20.70
C GLU A 314 27.31 -5.40 20.71
N THR A 315 27.36 -6.70 20.38
CA THR A 315 28.61 -7.40 20.14
C THR A 315 29.08 -7.18 18.70
N GLU A 316 30.34 -6.82 18.51
CA GLU A 316 30.90 -6.59 17.16
C GLU A 316 31.04 -7.91 16.41
N PHE A 317 30.48 -8.01 15.21
CA PHE A 317 30.65 -9.16 14.31
C PHE A 317 31.21 -8.64 12.98
N SER A 318 32.30 -9.24 12.50
CA SER A 318 32.98 -8.86 11.27
C SER A 318 32.39 -9.51 10.00
N SER A 319 31.66 -10.62 10.16
CA SER A 319 31.09 -11.37 9.05
C SER A 319 29.82 -12.13 9.44
N PHE A 320 29.12 -12.64 8.43
CA PHE A 320 27.95 -13.51 8.62
C PHE A 320 28.34 -14.87 9.21
N ASP A 321 29.51 -15.43 8.85
CA ASP A 321 29.98 -16.69 9.42
C ASP A 321 30.29 -16.54 10.91
N GLU A 322 30.89 -15.42 11.30
CA GLU A 322 31.15 -15.12 12.72
C GLU A 322 29.83 -14.99 13.51
N LEU A 323 28.79 -14.40 12.90
CA LEU A 323 27.45 -14.30 13.49
C LEU A 323 26.85 -15.68 13.82
N LEU A 324 27.18 -16.71 13.02
CA LEU A 324 26.67 -18.07 13.20
C LEU A 324 27.55 -18.91 14.14
N GLN A 325 28.87 -18.79 14.04
CA GLN A 325 29.81 -19.72 14.67
C GLN A 325 30.34 -19.23 16.01
N ARG A 326 30.47 -17.91 16.21
CA ARG A 326 31.03 -17.34 17.44
C ARG A 326 30.12 -17.49 18.66
N PRO A 327 28.79 -17.32 18.56
CA PRO A 327 27.95 -17.38 19.75
C PRO A 327 27.96 -18.79 20.37
N ASN A 328 28.37 -18.88 21.63
CA ASN A 328 28.40 -20.14 22.37
C ASN A 328 27.10 -20.31 23.15
N LEU A 329 26.39 -21.41 22.87
CA LEU A 329 25.13 -21.74 23.53
C LEU A 329 25.31 -22.53 24.83
N GLU A 330 26.49 -23.11 25.11
CA GLU A 330 26.76 -23.91 26.33
C GLU A 330 25.57 -24.81 26.74
N ASP A 331 24.96 -24.53 27.89
CA ASP A 331 23.82 -25.23 28.50
C ASP A 331 22.45 -24.64 28.14
N VAL A 332 22.39 -23.53 27.38
CA VAL A 332 21.15 -22.94 26.89
C VAL A 332 20.85 -23.35 25.45
N ASP A 333 19.56 -23.28 25.08
CA ASP A 333 19.10 -23.61 23.72
C ASP A 333 18.85 -22.37 22.86
N CYS A 334 18.89 -21.17 23.43
CA CYS A 334 18.58 -19.94 22.71
C CYS A 334 19.24 -18.73 23.38
N ILE A 335 19.87 -17.87 22.57
CA ILE A 335 20.36 -16.56 22.98
C ILE A 335 19.86 -15.48 22.03
N GLU A 336 19.57 -14.29 22.57
CA GLU A 336 19.18 -13.11 21.80
C GLU A 336 20.41 -12.25 21.50
N LEU A 337 20.62 -11.92 20.22
CA LEU A 337 21.64 -10.98 19.78
C LEU A 337 21.09 -9.56 19.96
N ARG A 338 21.67 -8.82 20.91
CA ARG A 338 21.20 -7.49 21.29
C ARG A 338 21.60 -6.43 20.27
N TRP A 339 20.74 -5.43 20.11
CA TRP A 339 21.02 -4.23 19.32
C TRP A 339 21.78 -3.18 20.15
N LYS A 340 22.69 -2.42 19.53
CA LYS A 340 23.33 -1.25 20.17
C LYS A 340 22.30 -0.24 20.65
N ASP A 341 22.67 0.53 21.68
CA ASP A 341 21.84 1.63 22.16
C ASP A 341 21.52 2.64 21.04
N GLY A 342 20.26 3.07 21.00
CA GLY A 342 19.74 3.96 19.96
C GLY A 342 19.43 3.29 18.61
N MET A 343 19.95 2.09 18.31
CA MET A 343 19.62 1.38 17.05
C MET A 343 18.16 0.95 16.97
N GLN A 344 17.57 0.61 18.12
CA GLN A 344 16.18 0.17 18.26
C GLN A 344 15.14 1.08 17.58
N LYS A 345 15.41 2.39 17.47
CA LYS A 345 14.51 3.40 16.87
C LYS A 345 14.81 3.67 15.39
N LYS A 346 15.86 3.06 14.84
CA LYS A 346 16.24 3.22 13.43
C LYS A 346 15.49 2.21 12.55
N PRO A 347 15.13 2.58 11.32
CA PRO A 347 14.55 1.64 10.37
C PRO A 347 15.62 0.62 9.91
N ILE A 348 15.27 -0.66 9.90
CA ILE A 348 16.14 -1.73 9.38
C ILE A 348 16.18 -1.69 7.85
N PHE A 349 15.03 -1.54 7.18
CA PHE A 349 14.95 -1.43 5.71
C PHE A 349 14.44 -0.04 5.27
N PRO A 350 15.31 0.98 5.18
CA PRO A 350 14.89 2.32 4.79
C PRO A 350 14.63 2.42 3.29
N LEU A 351 13.37 2.24 2.87
CA LEU A 351 12.95 2.44 1.48
C LEU A 351 11.63 3.21 1.42
N LYS A 352 11.66 4.39 0.80
CA LYS A 352 10.45 5.20 0.59
C LYS A 352 9.54 4.51 -0.44
N TYR A 353 8.23 4.57 -0.22
CA TYR A 353 7.24 3.88 -1.07
C TYR A 353 7.33 4.25 -2.56
N TYR A 354 7.61 5.51 -2.91
CA TYR A 354 7.78 5.88 -4.32
C TYR A 354 8.97 5.17 -4.96
N LYS A 355 10.07 4.96 -4.22
CA LYS A 355 11.26 4.26 -4.70
C LYS A 355 11.01 2.76 -4.78
N PHE A 356 10.25 2.20 -3.84
CA PHE A 356 9.74 0.84 -3.94
C PHE A 356 8.93 0.63 -5.23
N LEU A 357 8.01 1.54 -5.56
CA LEU A 357 7.22 1.46 -6.80
C LEU A 357 8.08 1.59 -8.06
N GLU A 358 9.09 2.47 -8.03
CA GLU A 358 10.04 2.63 -9.13
C GLU A 358 10.81 1.33 -9.39
N LEU A 359 11.40 0.72 -8.35
CA LEU A 359 12.12 -0.54 -8.45
C LEU A 359 11.18 -1.68 -8.86
N TRP A 360 9.99 -1.75 -8.28
CA TRP A 360 8.98 -2.74 -8.64
C TRP A 360 8.67 -2.69 -10.14
N ASN A 361 8.30 -1.52 -10.66
CA ASN A 361 7.96 -1.37 -12.07
C ASN A 361 9.15 -1.68 -12.98
N ARG A 362 10.36 -1.25 -12.60
CA ARG A 362 11.57 -1.54 -13.37
C ARG A 362 11.89 -3.03 -13.39
N THR A 363 11.83 -3.72 -12.26
CA THR A 363 12.10 -5.16 -12.20
C THR A 363 11.10 -5.96 -13.02
N TRP A 364 9.80 -5.63 -12.96
CA TRP A 364 8.78 -6.26 -13.82
C TRP A 364 9.03 -6.05 -15.31
N LEU A 365 9.45 -4.83 -15.69
CA LEU A 365 9.81 -4.49 -17.07
C LEU A 365 11.02 -5.32 -17.54
N VAL A 366 12.08 -5.37 -16.74
CA VAL A 366 13.33 -6.09 -17.03
C VAL A 366 13.11 -7.61 -17.06
N ALA A 367 12.21 -8.13 -16.22
CA ALA A 367 11.79 -9.54 -16.24
C ALA A 367 11.06 -9.93 -17.54
N GLY A 368 10.70 -8.95 -18.39
CA GLY A 368 10.12 -9.19 -19.70
C GLY A 368 8.59 -9.27 -19.72
N ASN A 369 7.92 -8.96 -18.62
CA ASN A 369 6.47 -9.14 -18.50
C ASN A 369 5.67 -8.11 -19.32
N ARG A 370 4.63 -8.54 -20.08
CA ARG A 370 3.80 -7.62 -20.89
C ARG A 370 3.14 -6.51 -20.07
N ASN A 371 2.73 -6.84 -18.85
CA ASN A 371 2.07 -5.95 -17.91
C ASN A 371 2.79 -5.98 -16.57
N THR A 372 2.81 -4.84 -15.89
CA THR A 372 3.32 -4.76 -14.52
C THR A 372 2.21 -5.15 -13.54
N LEU A 373 2.44 -6.19 -12.75
CA LEU A 373 1.56 -6.49 -11.62
C LEU A 373 1.57 -5.31 -10.64
N ARG A 374 0.46 -5.08 -9.94
CA ARG A 374 0.47 -4.11 -8.83
C ARG A 374 1.10 -4.78 -7.61
N PRO A 375 1.83 -4.07 -6.74
CA PRO A 375 2.32 -4.64 -5.48
C PRO A 375 1.22 -5.25 -4.60
N TYR A 376 -0.03 -4.78 -4.77
CA TYR A 376 -1.20 -5.37 -4.12
C TYR A 376 -1.38 -6.87 -4.42
N ALA A 377 -0.90 -7.35 -5.57
CA ALA A 377 -0.95 -8.77 -5.96
C ALA A 377 -0.19 -9.69 -4.98
N LEU A 378 0.87 -9.19 -4.32
CA LEU A 378 1.58 -9.91 -3.26
C LEU A 378 0.63 -10.26 -2.10
N ARG A 379 -0.28 -9.33 -1.78
CA ARG A 379 -1.25 -9.53 -0.68
C ARG A 379 -2.37 -10.49 -1.06
N VAL A 380 -2.80 -10.46 -2.31
CA VAL A 380 -3.77 -11.41 -2.86
C VAL A 380 -3.18 -12.82 -2.80
N GLY A 381 -1.96 -13.00 -3.34
CA GLY A 381 -1.29 -14.30 -3.35
C GLY A 381 -0.94 -14.82 -1.94
N GLY A 382 -0.40 -13.96 -1.08
CA GLY A 382 -0.14 -14.33 0.32
C GLY A 382 -1.41 -14.69 1.07
N GLY A 383 -2.46 -13.88 0.91
CA GLY A 383 -3.79 -14.11 1.51
C GLY A 383 -4.41 -15.44 1.08
N ASN A 384 -4.36 -15.77 -0.21
CA ASN A 384 -4.90 -17.03 -0.74
C ASN A 384 -4.09 -18.25 -0.26
N LYS A 385 -2.76 -18.15 -0.15
CA LYS A 385 -1.92 -19.27 0.33
C LYS A 385 -2.14 -19.62 1.80
N ILE A 386 -2.30 -18.59 2.63
CA ILE A 386 -2.57 -18.79 4.07
C ILE A 386 -4.04 -19.14 4.33
N ASP A 387 -4.94 -18.86 3.39
CA ASP A 387 -6.33 -19.28 3.47
C ASP A 387 -6.43 -20.81 3.38
N GLY A 388 -7.18 -21.43 4.28
CA GLY A 388 -7.23 -22.89 4.45
C GLY A 388 -6.02 -23.49 5.18
N SER A 389 -4.82 -22.90 5.05
CA SER A 389 -3.62 -23.34 5.79
C SER A 389 -3.60 -22.86 7.25
N LEU A 390 -4.15 -21.67 7.50
CA LEU A 390 -4.30 -21.07 8.83
C LEU A 390 -5.78 -20.79 9.13
N THR A 391 -6.10 -20.57 10.41
CA THR A 391 -7.45 -20.15 10.77
C THR A 391 -7.78 -18.79 10.17
N SER A 392 -9.06 -18.57 9.87
CA SER A 392 -9.54 -17.26 9.38
C SER A 392 -9.17 -16.11 10.32
N ALA A 393 -9.07 -16.36 11.64
CA ALA A 393 -8.65 -15.36 12.62
C ALA A 393 -7.20 -14.90 12.39
N ILE A 394 -6.27 -15.83 12.19
CA ILE A 394 -4.85 -15.52 11.93
C ILE A 394 -4.68 -14.86 10.57
N ARG A 395 -5.35 -15.38 9.52
CA ARG A 395 -5.38 -14.75 8.18
C ARG A 395 -5.86 -13.30 8.27
N ASN A 396 -6.98 -13.07 8.95
CA ASN A 396 -7.56 -11.74 9.12
C ASN A 396 -6.61 -10.79 9.87
N HIS A 397 -5.88 -11.30 10.85
CA HIS A 397 -4.82 -10.56 11.56
C HIS A 397 -3.70 -10.13 10.61
N ILE A 398 -3.13 -11.08 9.86
CA ILE A 398 -2.03 -10.84 8.90
C ILE A 398 -2.46 -9.83 7.83
N LEU A 399 -3.67 -9.98 7.29
CA LEU A 399 -4.20 -9.08 6.27
C LEU A 399 -4.69 -7.73 6.86
N SER A 400 -4.79 -7.59 8.18
CA SER A 400 -5.41 -6.45 8.86
C SER A 400 -6.83 -6.14 8.33
N HIS A 401 -7.62 -7.20 8.08
CA HIS A 401 -8.95 -7.12 7.46
C HIS A 401 -9.89 -8.21 8.00
N ASN A 402 -11.20 -7.95 7.98
CA ASN A 402 -12.19 -8.96 8.33
C ASN A 402 -12.46 -9.92 7.16
N THR A 403 -13.13 -11.04 7.46
CA THR A 403 -13.48 -12.07 6.48
C THR A 403 -14.25 -11.52 5.28
N GLN A 404 -15.26 -10.68 5.52
CA GLN A 404 -16.03 -10.06 4.43
C GLN A 404 -15.14 -9.26 3.46
N THR A 405 -14.16 -8.52 3.98
CA THR A 405 -13.23 -7.79 3.14
C THR A 405 -12.28 -8.73 2.40
N PHE A 406 -11.85 -9.82 3.04
CA PHE A 406 -11.06 -10.87 2.39
C PHE A 406 -11.78 -11.42 1.16
N GLU A 407 -12.98 -11.97 1.35
CA GLU A 407 -13.81 -12.56 0.29
C GLU A 407 -14.08 -11.57 -0.84
N THR A 408 -14.37 -10.32 -0.50
CA THR A 408 -14.70 -9.31 -1.52
C THR A 408 -13.46 -8.78 -2.25
N SER A 409 -12.29 -8.69 -1.58
CA SER A 409 -11.16 -7.87 -2.06
C SER A 409 -9.88 -8.62 -2.37
N TYR A 410 -9.72 -9.84 -1.89
CA TYR A 410 -8.47 -10.61 -1.95
C TYR A 410 -8.61 -11.96 -2.65
N GLN A 411 -9.81 -12.34 -3.11
CA GLN A 411 -9.96 -13.46 -4.01
C GLN A 411 -9.39 -13.13 -5.40
N ALA A 412 -8.53 -14.01 -5.90
CA ALA A 412 -8.06 -13.95 -7.28
C ALA A 412 -9.23 -14.25 -8.21
N ARG A 413 -9.26 -13.61 -9.38
CA ARG A 413 -10.32 -13.89 -10.36
C ARG A 413 -10.14 -15.24 -11.04
N HIS A 414 -8.89 -15.65 -11.25
CA HIS A 414 -8.55 -16.96 -11.78
C HIS A 414 -8.55 -17.98 -10.65
N ILE A 415 -9.21 -19.11 -10.86
CA ILE A 415 -9.23 -20.22 -9.91
C ILE A 415 -8.09 -21.17 -10.30
N PRO A 416 -7.06 -21.36 -9.45
CA PRO A 416 -5.85 -22.11 -9.80
C PRO A 416 -6.05 -23.63 -9.71
N HIS A 417 -7.28 -24.11 -9.96
CA HIS A 417 -7.69 -25.50 -9.77
C HIS A 417 -8.50 -25.98 -10.96
N ASN A 418 -8.32 -27.25 -11.31
CA ASN A 418 -9.14 -27.91 -12.32
C ASN A 418 -10.54 -28.17 -11.76
N LEU A 419 -11.47 -27.24 -11.96
CA LEU A 419 -12.85 -27.43 -11.48
C LEU A 419 -13.53 -28.64 -12.12
N MET A 420 -13.13 -29.05 -13.33
CA MET A 420 -13.68 -30.24 -13.98
C MET A 420 -13.28 -31.51 -13.23
N SER A 421 -12.04 -31.60 -12.75
CA SER A 421 -11.58 -32.74 -11.94
C SER A 421 -12.32 -32.83 -10.61
N PHE A 422 -12.69 -31.68 -10.02
CA PHE A 422 -13.47 -31.65 -8.77
C PHE A 422 -14.93 -32.06 -8.94
N VAL A 423 -15.53 -31.77 -10.11
CA VAL A 423 -16.95 -32.02 -10.36
C VAL A 423 -17.20 -33.39 -10.99
N PHE A 424 -16.27 -33.89 -11.80
CA PHE A 424 -16.42 -35.11 -12.60
C PHE A 424 -15.41 -36.21 -12.23
N ASP A 425 -14.74 -36.09 -11.08
CA ASP A 425 -13.75 -37.03 -10.54
C ASP A 425 -12.67 -37.44 -11.57
N ASN A 426 -12.20 -38.70 -11.52
CA ASN A 426 -11.12 -39.31 -12.32
C ASN A 426 -11.35 -39.34 -13.85
N THR A 427 -12.28 -38.55 -14.39
CA THR A 427 -12.46 -38.39 -15.85
C THR A 427 -11.47 -37.39 -16.46
N SER A 428 -10.78 -36.61 -15.64
CA SER A 428 -9.72 -35.68 -16.09
C SER A 428 -8.33 -36.18 -15.70
N GLU A 429 -7.34 -35.94 -16.56
CA GLU A 429 -5.92 -36.17 -16.25
C GLU A 429 -5.42 -35.27 -15.11
N ASP A 430 -4.29 -35.63 -14.49
CA ASP A 430 -3.60 -34.78 -13.49
C ASP A 430 -2.98 -33.54 -14.16
N ASP A 431 -3.82 -32.54 -14.36
CA ASP A 431 -3.43 -31.23 -14.91
C ASP A 431 -2.89 -30.27 -13.84
N SER A 432 -2.57 -30.74 -12.63
CA SER A 432 -2.20 -29.85 -11.52
C SER A 432 -1.02 -28.92 -11.87
N LYS A 433 -0.04 -29.40 -12.65
CA LYS A 433 1.07 -28.59 -13.15
C LYS A 433 0.63 -27.56 -14.19
N LEU A 434 -0.30 -27.92 -15.07
CA LEU A 434 -0.87 -27.01 -16.08
C LEU A 434 -1.67 -25.89 -15.42
N PHE A 435 -2.51 -26.18 -14.43
CA PHE A 435 -3.28 -25.16 -13.72
C PHE A 435 -2.39 -24.24 -12.87
N LYS A 436 -1.33 -24.76 -12.24
CA LYS A 436 -0.29 -23.92 -11.61
C LYS A 436 0.37 -22.98 -12.62
N LEU A 437 0.64 -23.48 -13.82
CA LEU A 437 1.21 -22.71 -14.92
C LEU A 437 0.25 -21.61 -15.40
N LEU A 438 -1.03 -21.91 -15.57
CA LEU A 438 -2.05 -20.92 -15.96
C LEU A 438 -2.31 -19.86 -14.89
N ALA A 439 -2.14 -20.21 -13.61
CA ALA A 439 -2.30 -19.29 -12.49
C ALA A 439 -1.13 -18.29 -12.35
N SER A 440 0.06 -18.61 -12.86
CA SER A 440 1.20 -17.68 -12.84
C SER A 440 0.93 -16.49 -13.76
N ALA A 441 0.97 -15.29 -13.17
CA ALA A 441 0.86 -14.07 -13.95
C ALA A 441 2.00 -13.99 -14.99
N SER A 442 3.19 -14.47 -14.66
CA SER A 442 4.35 -14.44 -15.56
C SER A 442 4.21 -15.29 -16.82
N LEU A 443 3.40 -16.37 -16.80
CA LEU A 443 3.21 -17.27 -17.94
C LEU A 443 2.30 -16.69 -19.03
N SER A 444 1.38 -15.81 -18.66
CA SER A 444 0.63 -14.98 -19.61
C SER A 444 1.50 -13.87 -20.24
N LEU A 445 2.72 -13.65 -19.73
CA LEU A 445 3.47 -12.40 -19.91
C LEU A 445 4.88 -12.58 -20.48
N ARG A 446 5.32 -13.81 -20.79
CA ARG A 446 6.69 -14.09 -21.23
C ARG A 446 6.83 -14.02 -22.77
N ALA A 447 7.53 -12.99 -23.26
CA ALA A 447 8.31 -13.11 -24.49
C ALA A 447 9.76 -12.70 -24.19
N GLN A 448 10.68 -13.09 -25.07
CA GLN A 448 12.10 -12.79 -24.91
C GLN A 448 12.35 -11.31 -24.59
N ARG A 449 13.28 -11.15 -23.65
CA ARG A 449 13.81 -9.95 -22.98
C ARG A 449 13.80 -8.68 -23.84
N LEU A 450 13.13 -7.62 -23.35
CA LEU A 450 13.08 -6.30 -24.00
C LEU A 450 13.57 -5.16 -23.11
N HIS A 451 14.50 -4.35 -23.63
CA HIS A 451 14.97 -3.07 -23.06
C HIS A 451 14.81 -1.95 -24.11
N PHE A 452 14.49 -0.72 -23.67
CA PHE A 452 14.39 0.46 -24.56
C PHE A 452 15.00 1.73 -23.90
N ARG A 453 15.50 2.64 -24.76
CA ARG A 453 16.35 3.87 -24.63
C ARG A 453 15.61 5.12 -24.05
N GLU A 454 16.15 6.31 -23.64
CA GLU A 454 17.38 7.08 -23.98
C GLU A 454 17.76 8.27 -23.03
N GLU A 455 19.05 8.68 -23.08
CA GLU A 455 19.79 9.74 -22.35
C GLU A 455 19.74 11.20 -22.91
N LEU A 456 20.10 12.16 -22.04
CA LEU A 456 20.56 13.55 -22.30
C LEU A 456 20.82 14.22 -20.93
N GLN A 457 22.08 14.48 -20.59
CA GLN A 457 22.46 15.23 -19.40
C GLN A 457 22.59 16.71 -19.75
N LEU A 458 21.85 17.56 -19.05
CA LEU A 458 22.05 19.01 -19.06
C LEU A 458 22.47 19.42 -17.65
N SER A 459 23.76 19.73 -17.46
CA SER A 459 24.25 20.42 -16.27
C SER A 459 24.11 21.92 -16.49
N ALA A 460 23.40 22.61 -15.61
CA ALA A 460 23.47 24.05 -15.53
C ALA A 460 23.11 24.55 -14.12
N ASP A 461 23.99 25.40 -13.59
CA ASP A 461 23.82 26.13 -12.35
C ASP A 461 23.01 27.40 -12.59
N ASN A 462 21.68 27.26 -12.58
CA ASN A 462 20.78 28.39 -12.33
C ASN A 462 19.44 27.88 -11.78
N ARG A 463 18.78 28.64 -10.88
CA ARG A 463 17.57 28.19 -10.16
C ARG A 463 16.35 28.03 -11.08
N GLU A 464 16.24 28.87 -12.10
CA GLU A 464 15.21 28.79 -13.15
C GLU A 464 15.49 27.65 -14.14
N VAL A 465 16.77 27.46 -14.49
CA VAL A 465 17.22 26.35 -15.33
C VAL A 465 17.03 25.00 -14.62
N LYS A 466 17.19 24.92 -13.29
CA LYS A 466 16.86 23.70 -12.52
C LYS A 466 15.38 23.34 -12.60
N GLN A 467 14.46 24.32 -12.57
CA GLN A 467 13.03 24.05 -12.73
C GLN A 467 12.67 23.62 -14.16
N LEU A 468 13.27 24.25 -15.17
CA LEU A 468 13.10 23.86 -16.56
C LEU A 468 13.72 22.48 -16.84
N SER A 469 14.95 22.21 -16.38
CA SER A 469 15.59 20.90 -16.46
C SER A 469 14.80 19.81 -15.74
N ALA A 470 14.18 20.11 -14.59
CA ALA A 470 13.30 19.16 -13.91
C ALA A 470 12.02 18.89 -14.72
N LYS A 471 11.41 19.91 -15.33
CA LYS A 471 10.23 19.74 -16.20
C LYS A 471 10.58 18.95 -17.46
N ILE A 472 11.69 19.28 -18.12
CA ILE A 472 12.22 18.57 -19.31
C ILE A 472 12.56 17.13 -18.94
N GLY A 473 13.22 16.90 -17.81
CA GLY A 473 13.53 15.57 -17.30
C GLY A 473 12.28 14.73 -17.03
N ASN A 474 11.23 15.34 -16.46
CA ASN A 474 9.96 14.67 -16.23
C ASN A 474 9.23 14.35 -17.56
N LEU A 475 9.13 15.31 -18.48
CA LEU A 475 8.54 15.11 -19.79
C LEU A 475 9.26 13.99 -20.56
N ARG A 476 10.58 14.00 -20.56
CA ARG A 476 11.39 12.97 -21.20
C ARG A 476 11.19 11.60 -20.55
N THR A 477 11.10 11.54 -19.22
CA THR A 477 10.80 10.28 -18.51
C THR A 477 9.43 9.75 -18.91
N VAL A 478 8.41 10.61 -18.96
CA VAL A 478 7.05 10.22 -19.37
C VAL A 478 7.01 9.76 -20.82
N LEU A 479 7.60 10.51 -21.75
CA LEU A 479 7.67 10.17 -23.17
C LEU A 479 8.45 8.87 -23.40
N SER A 480 9.59 8.70 -22.76
CA SER A 480 10.39 7.46 -22.85
C SER A 480 9.57 6.26 -22.35
N ASN A 481 8.89 6.37 -21.21
CA ASN A 481 8.03 5.30 -20.70
C ASN A 481 6.88 4.96 -21.65
N LEU A 482 6.25 5.97 -22.26
CA LEU A 482 5.19 5.76 -23.24
C LEU A 482 5.73 5.11 -24.53
N ALA A 483 6.92 5.49 -24.99
CA ALA A 483 7.54 4.94 -26.19
C ALA A 483 7.94 3.47 -25.98
N VAL A 484 8.54 3.16 -24.83
CA VAL A 484 8.83 1.78 -24.40
C VAL A 484 7.55 0.95 -24.38
N LYS A 485 6.47 1.51 -23.82
CA LYS A 485 5.18 0.81 -23.76
C LYS A 485 4.63 0.50 -25.15
N GLN A 486 4.59 1.48 -26.04
CA GLN A 486 4.10 1.30 -27.41
C GLN A 486 4.96 0.30 -28.21
N ALA A 487 6.29 0.40 -28.11
CA ALA A 487 7.20 -0.52 -28.78
C ALA A 487 7.01 -1.97 -28.29
N ARG A 488 6.79 -2.16 -26.98
CA ARG A 488 6.46 -3.47 -26.41
C ARG A 488 5.14 -4.00 -26.92
N GLU A 489 4.08 -3.20 -26.91
CA GLU A 489 2.76 -3.59 -27.43
C GLU A 489 2.86 -4.09 -28.88
N ASN A 490 3.57 -3.34 -29.73
CA ASN A 490 3.82 -3.72 -31.13
C ASN A 490 4.63 -5.02 -31.26
N TYR A 491 5.71 -5.16 -30.48
CA TYR A 491 6.55 -6.36 -30.47
C TYR A 491 5.74 -7.59 -30.07
N PHE A 492 4.99 -7.51 -28.97
CA PHE A 492 4.21 -8.62 -28.45
C PHE A 492 3.08 -9.01 -29.41
N ALA A 493 2.38 -8.04 -30.00
CA ALA A 493 1.38 -8.31 -31.03
C ALA A 493 1.97 -9.07 -32.23
N LYS A 494 3.20 -8.70 -32.66
CA LYS A 494 3.90 -9.38 -33.75
C LYS A 494 4.33 -10.79 -33.38
N VAL A 495 4.92 -10.96 -32.20
CA VAL A 495 5.35 -12.27 -31.67
C VAL A 495 4.17 -13.22 -31.53
N ASP A 496 3.04 -12.74 -30.99
CA ASP A 496 1.84 -13.56 -30.85
C ASP A 496 1.28 -13.99 -32.20
N SER A 497 1.25 -13.06 -33.17
CA SER A 497 0.85 -13.37 -34.55
C SER A 497 1.75 -14.41 -35.22
N LEU A 498 3.06 -14.39 -34.96
CA LEU A 498 3.99 -15.39 -35.49
C LEU A 498 3.77 -16.75 -34.82
N ARG A 499 3.74 -16.79 -33.48
CA ARG A 499 3.53 -18.02 -32.70
C ARG A 499 2.18 -18.67 -32.99
N ALA A 500 1.12 -17.89 -33.10
CA ALA A 500 -0.22 -18.39 -33.47
C ALA A 500 -0.24 -19.03 -34.87
N ARG A 501 0.70 -18.67 -35.75
CA ARG A 501 0.87 -19.27 -37.09
C ARG A 501 1.93 -20.38 -37.12
N GLY A 502 2.51 -20.76 -35.98
CA GLY A 502 3.58 -21.75 -35.91
C GLY A 502 4.93 -21.25 -36.48
N LEU A 503 5.10 -19.94 -36.66
CA LEU A 503 6.31 -19.34 -37.22
C LEU A 503 7.33 -18.98 -36.12
N SER A 504 8.62 -19.10 -36.44
CA SER A 504 9.72 -18.74 -35.54
C SER A 504 9.70 -17.25 -35.19
N THR A 505 10.22 -16.92 -34.01
CA THR A 505 10.43 -15.56 -33.52
C THR A 505 11.91 -15.23 -33.32
N GLU A 506 12.82 -16.10 -33.76
CA GLU A 506 14.27 -15.96 -33.56
C GLU A 506 14.85 -14.77 -34.33
N ASP A 507 14.32 -14.47 -35.52
CA ASP A 507 14.74 -13.33 -36.36
C ASP A 507 14.16 -11.99 -35.90
N MET A 508 13.41 -11.97 -34.78
CA MET A 508 12.90 -10.70 -34.25
C MET A 508 14.07 -9.86 -33.71
N PRO A 509 14.17 -8.57 -34.09
CA PRO A 509 15.29 -7.73 -33.71
C PRO A 509 15.46 -7.67 -32.19
N ALA A 510 16.67 -7.97 -31.73
CA ALA A 510 17.04 -7.82 -30.33
C ALA A 510 16.97 -6.33 -29.93
N PRO A 511 16.49 -6.01 -28.73
CA PRO A 511 16.42 -4.63 -28.27
C PRO A 511 17.82 -4.06 -28.03
N PRO A 512 18.01 -2.73 -28.19
CA PRO A 512 19.28 -2.07 -27.90
C PRO A 512 19.65 -2.17 -26.40
N PRO A 513 20.95 -2.22 -26.06
CA PRO A 513 21.43 -2.38 -24.67
C PRO A 513 21.04 -1.20 -23.76
N ASN A 514 20.91 -1.47 -22.44
CA ASN A 514 20.60 -0.45 -21.43
C ASN A 514 21.73 0.59 -21.32
N PRO A 515 21.48 1.89 -21.56
CA PRO A 515 22.49 2.93 -21.45
C PRO A 515 22.88 3.24 -19.99
N PHE A 516 22.04 2.91 -19.01
CA PHE A 516 22.35 3.07 -17.57
C PHE A 516 23.21 1.92 -17.00
N ARG A 517 23.82 1.09 -17.86
CA ARG A 517 24.63 -0.08 -17.49
C ARG A 517 25.78 0.24 -16.53
N CYS A 518 26.19 1.51 -16.42
CA CYS A 518 27.43 1.90 -15.77
C CYS A 518 27.26 2.71 -14.46
N SER A 519 26.05 2.98 -13.97
CA SER A 519 25.90 3.89 -12.82
C SER A 519 26.32 3.33 -11.46
N PHE A 520 26.50 2.00 -11.29
CA PHE A 520 26.86 1.39 -9.99
C PHE A 520 27.73 0.12 -10.16
N GLY A 521 29.00 0.31 -10.53
CA GLY A 521 30.01 -0.75 -10.75
C GLY A 521 30.23 -1.79 -9.63
N PRO A 522 30.09 -1.48 -8.32
CA PRO A 522 30.35 -2.46 -7.26
C PRO A 522 29.26 -3.53 -7.07
N SER A 523 28.06 -3.34 -7.64
CA SER A 523 26.87 -4.15 -7.34
C SER A 523 26.66 -5.37 -8.25
N LEU A 524 27.51 -5.56 -9.27
CA LEU A 524 27.33 -6.59 -10.31
C LEU A 524 27.80 -8.00 -9.88
N PRO A 525 28.99 -8.17 -9.26
CA PRO A 525 29.50 -9.51 -8.93
C PRO A 525 28.69 -10.20 -7.81
N ALA A 526 28.45 -9.51 -6.69
CA ALA A 526 27.71 -10.04 -5.55
C ALA A 526 26.24 -10.34 -5.90
N ALA A 527 25.63 -9.55 -6.79
CA ALA A 527 24.27 -9.79 -7.26
C ALA A 527 24.15 -11.03 -8.15
N THR A 528 25.19 -11.37 -8.90
CA THR A 528 25.19 -12.55 -9.76
C THR A 528 25.21 -13.84 -8.95
N ILE A 529 25.93 -13.86 -7.81
CA ILE A 529 26.04 -15.01 -6.91
C ILE A 529 24.66 -15.34 -6.28
N ILE A 530 23.97 -14.35 -5.72
CA ILE A 530 22.64 -14.53 -5.10
C ILE A 530 21.59 -14.99 -6.13
N GLY A 531 21.72 -14.57 -7.39
CA GLY A 531 20.80 -14.97 -8.47
C GLY A 531 21.00 -16.40 -8.99
N MET A 532 22.18 -16.99 -8.82
CA MET A 532 22.54 -18.31 -9.35
C MET A 532 22.16 -19.48 -8.41
N GLU A 533 22.00 -19.23 -7.11
CA GLU A 533 21.59 -20.23 -6.11
C GLU A 533 20.04 -20.39 -6.07
N LYS A 534 19.48 -21.03 -7.10
CA LYS A 534 18.05 -21.37 -7.20
C LYS A 534 17.66 -22.61 -6.43
#